data_AF-A0A7V9V5M7-F1
#
_entry.id   AF-A0A7V9V5M7-F1
#
_cell.length_a   1.000
_cell.length_b   1.000
_cell.length_c   1.000
_cell.angle_alpha   90.00
_cell.angle_beta   90.00
_cell.angle_gamma   90.00
#
_symmetry.space_group_name_H-M   'P 1'
#
loop_
_entity.id
_entity.type
_entity.pdbx_description
1 polymer ?
#
loop_
_entity_poly.entity_id
_entity_poly.type
_entity_poly.pdbx_seq_one_letter_code
_entity_poly.pdbx_strand_id
1 'polypeptide(L)'
;NEIETSEPLLFMLRRFLQQFSLRLGALYLVAKELKLRITFSDKNFYEHLFKIPEPSNNVEVLFRMLQTHLENFKSESPIVAVALEAEPTKPAQQQWSLFETALRDPTQLSETLARLTGLLGAECVGTPVLEETHRPDAFRMQPFAWELPDDAVSADKSGTSFQLARREGPQVTNLRHALRRFRPASAASVLLEANKPAHIRSAEVNGAVLQQDGPYRLSGNWWDRNAWALAEWDLQLADGALCRCHSDGKTWQHDGVYD
;
A
#
# COMPACT_ATOMS: atom_id res chain seq x y z
N ASN A 1 -51.40 -24.54 2.74
CA ASN A 1 -51.48 -23.25 3.45
C ASN A 1 -51.23 -22.16 2.45
N GLU A 2 -52.32 -21.65 1.87
CA GLU A 2 -52.30 -20.52 0.94
C GLU A 2 -52.23 -19.23 1.74
N ILE A 3 -51.39 -18.29 1.34
CA ILE A 3 -51.17 -17.02 2.04
C ILE A 3 -51.83 -15.91 1.21
N GLU A 4 -52.89 -15.32 1.76
CA GLU A 4 -53.69 -14.26 1.12
C GLU A 4 -53.31 -12.85 1.60
N THR A 5 -52.55 -12.74 2.70
CA THR A 5 -52.18 -11.46 3.35
C THR A 5 -50.67 -11.27 3.45
N SER A 6 -50.22 -10.01 3.59
CA SER A 6 -48.79 -9.65 3.69
C SER A 6 -48.16 -9.97 5.05
N GLU A 7 -48.96 -10.11 6.12
CA GLU A 7 -48.45 -10.36 7.48
C GLU A 7 -47.77 -11.73 7.65
N PRO A 8 -48.33 -12.87 7.17
CA PRO A 8 -47.66 -14.16 7.26
C PRO A 8 -46.37 -14.22 6.43
N LEU A 9 -46.31 -13.51 5.30
CA LEU A 9 -45.11 -13.39 4.48
C LEU A 9 -43.98 -12.71 5.25
N LEU A 10 -44.27 -11.57 5.89
CA LEU A 10 -43.29 -10.85 6.71
C LEU A 10 -42.79 -11.72 7.88
N PHE A 11 -43.67 -12.48 8.52
CA PHE A 11 -43.26 -13.39 9.59
C PHE A 11 -42.25 -14.45 9.10
N MET A 12 -42.49 -15.06 7.93
CA MET A 12 -41.55 -16.01 7.33
C MET A 12 -40.22 -15.36 6.96
N LEU A 13 -40.25 -14.17 6.35
CA LEU A 13 -39.04 -13.45 5.97
C LEU A 13 -38.18 -13.10 7.19
N ARG A 14 -38.80 -12.70 8.30
CA ARG A 14 -38.08 -12.48 9.56
C ARG A 14 -37.35 -13.73 10.03
N ARG A 15 -37.98 -14.90 9.92
CA ARG A 15 -37.37 -16.19 10.27
C ARG A 15 -36.22 -16.56 9.35
N PHE A 16 -36.34 -16.30 8.04
CA PHE A 16 -35.22 -16.50 7.09
C PHE A 16 -34.03 -15.61 7.43
N LEU A 17 -34.27 -14.32 7.71
CA LEU A 17 -33.22 -13.40 8.12
C LEU A 17 -32.54 -13.82 9.43
N GLN A 18 -33.28 -14.34 10.40
CA GLN A 18 -32.69 -14.92 11.63
C GLN A 18 -31.76 -16.10 11.31
N GLN A 19 -32.17 -16.99 10.41
CA GLN A 19 -31.31 -18.11 9.98
C GLN A 19 -30.07 -17.64 9.24
N PHE A 20 -30.19 -16.62 8.39
CA PHE A 20 -29.04 -16.01 7.72
C PHE A 20 -28.07 -15.37 8.70
N SER A 21 -28.57 -14.59 9.65
CA SER A 21 -27.73 -13.95 10.67
C SER A 21 -26.92 -14.98 11.46
N LEU A 22 -27.53 -16.11 11.84
CA LEU A 22 -26.85 -17.21 12.51
C LEU A 22 -25.79 -17.90 11.63
N ARG A 23 -26.14 -18.25 10.38
CA ARG A 23 -25.24 -18.97 9.47
C ARG A 23 -24.08 -18.11 8.98
N LEU A 24 -24.37 -16.88 8.58
CA LEU A 24 -23.35 -15.92 8.15
C LEU A 24 -22.47 -15.50 9.32
N GLY A 25 -23.06 -15.29 10.51
CA GLY A 25 -22.31 -15.01 11.74
C GLY A 25 -21.34 -16.13 12.12
N ALA A 26 -21.74 -17.40 12.00
CA ALA A 26 -20.87 -18.54 12.25
C ALA A 26 -19.65 -18.63 11.30
N LEU A 27 -19.76 -18.02 10.11
CA LEU A 27 -18.69 -17.97 9.10
C LEU A 27 -17.95 -16.62 9.09
N TYR A 28 -18.26 -15.70 10.00
CA TYR A 28 -17.73 -14.33 10.01
C TYR A 28 -17.97 -13.55 8.71
N LEU A 29 -19.10 -13.81 8.05
CA LEU A 29 -19.54 -13.16 6.81
C LEU A 29 -20.75 -12.26 7.09
N VAL A 30 -21.05 -11.32 6.19
CA VAL A 30 -22.25 -10.47 6.20
C VAL A 30 -22.96 -10.49 4.85
N ALA A 31 -24.26 -10.20 4.80
CA ALA A 31 -24.98 -10.11 3.53
C ALA A 31 -24.70 -8.79 2.82
N LYS A 32 -24.31 -8.84 1.54
CA LYS A 32 -24.16 -7.67 0.64
C LYS A 32 -25.43 -7.42 -0.16
N GLU A 33 -26.05 -8.49 -0.65
CA GLU A 33 -27.26 -8.45 -1.45
C GLU A 33 -28.25 -9.51 -0.95
N LEU A 34 -29.54 -9.21 -1.05
CA LEU A 34 -30.63 -10.15 -0.77
C LEU A 34 -31.50 -10.28 -2.01
N LYS A 35 -31.78 -11.51 -2.41
CA LYS A 35 -32.65 -11.82 -3.54
C LYS A 35 -33.91 -12.49 -3.04
N LEU A 36 -35.05 -11.81 -3.19
CA LEU A 36 -36.36 -12.31 -2.84
C LEU A 36 -37.05 -12.87 -4.08
N ARG A 37 -37.52 -14.12 -3.99
CA ARG A 37 -38.35 -14.76 -5.01
C ARG A 37 -39.64 -15.26 -4.40
N ILE A 38 -40.78 -14.85 -4.95
CA ILE A 38 -42.12 -15.29 -4.54
C ILE A 38 -42.75 -16.00 -5.74
N THR A 39 -43.30 -17.20 -5.54
CA THR A 39 -43.96 -17.98 -6.60
C THR A 39 -45.45 -18.08 -6.31
N PHE A 40 -46.28 -17.82 -7.30
CA PHE A 40 -47.73 -17.81 -7.19
C PHE A 40 -48.36 -19.10 -7.76
N SER A 41 -49.63 -19.34 -7.44
CA SER A 41 -50.43 -20.47 -7.96
C SER A 41 -50.45 -20.54 -9.49
N ASP A 42 -50.36 -19.40 -10.14
CA ASP A 42 -50.52 -19.25 -11.59
C ASP A 42 -49.20 -19.51 -12.33
N LYS A 43 -48.21 -20.10 -11.64
CA LYS A 43 -46.84 -20.39 -12.12
C LYS A 43 -46.00 -19.14 -12.45
N ASN A 44 -46.54 -17.94 -12.25
CA ASN A 44 -45.77 -16.71 -12.27
C ASN A 44 -44.89 -16.60 -11.02
N PHE A 45 -43.79 -15.85 -11.13
CA PHE A 45 -42.92 -15.53 -10.02
C PHE A 45 -42.58 -14.05 -9.99
N TYR A 46 -42.44 -13.51 -8.79
CA TYR A 46 -41.93 -12.19 -8.52
C TYR A 46 -40.49 -12.31 -8.01
N GLU A 47 -39.58 -11.52 -8.58
CA GLU A 47 -38.17 -11.50 -8.16
C GLU A 47 -37.71 -10.06 -7.93
N HIS A 48 -37.03 -9.84 -6.80
CA HIS A 48 -36.43 -8.55 -6.49
C HIS A 48 -35.06 -8.70 -5.84
N LEU A 49 -34.11 -7.89 -6.28
CA LEU A 49 -32.74 -7.85 -5.75
C LEU A 49 -32.55 -6.58 -4.92
N PHE A 50 -32.27 -6.77 -3.64
CA PHE A 50 -31.98 -5.72 -2.68
C PHE A 50 -30.47 -5.56 -2.53
N LYS A 51 -29.95 -4.38 -2.86
CA LYS A 51 -28.57 -4.01 -2.55
C LYS A 51 -28.53 -3.39 -1.16
N ILE A 52 -27.74 -3.97 -0.26
CA ILE A 52 -27.60 -3.46 1.10
C ILE A 52 -26.53 -2.37 1.07
N PRO A 53 -26.86 -1.10 1.41
CA PRO A 53 -25.91 0.01 1.33
C PRO A 53 -24.63 -0.23 2.15
N GLU A 54 -24.78 -0.86 3.31
CA GLU A 54 -23.68 -1.29 4.17
C GLU A 54 -23.87 -2.78 4.50
N PRO A 55 -22.98 -3.68 4.02
CA PRO A 55 -23.12 -5.11 4.21
C PRO A 55 -23.33 -5.48 5.68
N SER A 56 -24.42 -6.18 5.99
CA SER A 56 -24.88 -6.35 7.37
C SER A 56 -25.57 -7.69 7.59
N ASN A 57 -25.52 -8.17 8.84
CA ASN A 57 -26.31 -9.28 9.35
C ASN A 57 -27.37 -8.84 10.37
N ASN A 58 -27.58 -7.53 10.53
CA ASN A 58 -28.57 -7.04 11.47
C ASN A 58 -29.99 -7.35 10.95
N VAL A 59 -30.63 -8.30 11.61
CA VAL A 59 -31.98 -8.79 11.24
C VAL A 59 -32.98 -7.65 11.19
N GLU A 60 -32.93 -6.68 12.09
CA GLU A 60 -33.91 -5.58 12.14
C GLU A 60 -33.76 -4.64 10.95
N VAL A 61 -32.52 -4.33 10.55
CA VAL A 61 -32.22 -3.46 9.40
C VAL A 61 -32.67 -4.13 8.10
N LEU A 62 -32.30 -5.40 7.91
CA LEU A 62 -32.67 -6.18 6.73
C LEU A 62 -34.18 -6.40 6.65
N PHE A 63 -34.82 -6.67 7.79
CA PHE A 63 -36.27 -6.87 7.85
C PHE A 63 -37.02 -5.57 7.52
N ARG A 64 -36.57 -4.42 8.04
CA ARG A 64 -37.16 -3.12 7.72
C ARG A 64 -37.10 -2.82 6.23
N MET A 65 -35.97 -3.13 5.57
CA MET A 65 -35.84 -2.98 4.12
C MET A 65 -36.85 -3.85 3.35
N LEU A 66 -36.98 -5.13 3.71
CA LEU A 66 -37.98 -6.02 3.10
C LEU A 66 -39.40 -5.53 3.36
N GLN A 67 -39.70 -5.08 4.57
CA GLN A 67 -41.01 -4.57 4.96
C GLN A 67 -41.38 -3.34 4.13
N THR A 68 -40.52 -2.32 4.06
CA THR A 68 -40.77 -1.09 3.28
C THR A 68 -41.03 -1.39 1.81
N HIS A 69 -40.34 -2.39 1.24
CA HIS A 69 -40.57 -2.78 -0.15
C HIS A 69 -41.90 -3.53 -0.35
N LEU A 70 -42.30 -4.34 0.64
CA LEU A 70 -43.52 -5.13 0.59
C LEU A 70 -44.77 -4.36 1.08
N GLU A 71 -44.64 -3.14 1.62
CA GLU A 71 -45.76 -2.30 2.05
C GLU A 71 -46.77 -2.02 0.94
N ASN A 72 -46.29 -1.83 -0.29
CA ASN A 72 -47.13 -1.58 -1.47
C ASN A 72 -47.34 -2.83 -2.34
N PHE A 73 -46.86 -4.00 -1.90
CA PHE A 73 -46.96 -5.22 -2.68
C PHE A 73 -48.38 -5.79 -2.62
N LYS A 74 -49.01 -5.91 -3.79
CA LYS A 74 -50.31 -6.56 -3.97
C LYS A 74 -50.13 -7.80 -4.86
N SER A 75 -50.71 -8.91 -4.44
CA SER A 75 -50.76 -10.13 -5.22
C SER A 75 -52.19 -10.39 -5.67
N GLU A 76 -52.38 -10.66 -6.95
CA GLU A 76 -53.69 -11.06 -7.51
C GLU A 76 -53.95 -12.56 -7.34
N SER A 77 -52.89 -13.33 -7.07
CA SER A 77 -52.94 -14.80 -6.97
C SER A 77 -52.28 -15.29 -5.66
N PRO A 78 -52.75 -16.41 -5.05
CA PRO A 78 -52.16 -16.94 -3.83
C PRO A 78 -50.67 -17.27 -3.94
N ILE A 79 -49.93 -17.00 -2.86
CA ILE A 79 -48.50 -17.32 -2.77
C ILE A 79 -48.33 -18.80 -2.42
N VAL A 80 -47.56 -19.54 -3.23
CA VAL A 80 -47.29 -20.98 -3.06
C VAL A 80 -45.89 -21.23 -2.50
N ALA A 81 -44.90 -20.40 -2.85
CA ALA A 81 -43.54 -20.54 -2.34
C ALA A 81 -42.83 -19.19 -2.19
N VAL A 82 -41.92 -19.12 -1.22
CA VAL A 82 -41.08 -17.95 -0.95
C VAL A 82 -39.65 -18.42 -0.74
N ALA A 83 -38.72 -17.83 -1.48
CA ALA A 83 -37.29 -18.05 -1.33
C ALA A 83 -36.59 -16.71 -1.09
N LEU A 84 -35.66 -16.72 -0.15
CA LEU A 84 -34.74 -15.62 0.07
C LEU A 84 -33.33 -16.19 -0.08
N GLU A 85 -32.50 -15.52 -0.86
CA GLU A 85 -31.09 -15.87 -1.08
C GLU A 85 -30.23 -14.67 -0.63
N ALA A 86 -29.09 -14.92 0.00
CA ALA A 86 -28.16 -13.88 0.44
C ALA A 86 -26.82 -14.07 -0.25
N GLU A 87 -26.25 -12.99 -0.79
CA GLU A 87 -24.88 -12.97 -1.30
C GLU A 87 -23.93 -12.60 -0.15
N PRO A 88 -23.10 -13.55 0.33
CA PRO A 88 -22.21 -13.31 1.46
C PRO A 88 -20.96 -12.51 1.03
N THR A 89 -20.51 -11.61 1.90
CA THR A 89 -19.24 -10.89 1.78
C THR A 89 -18.55 -10.79 3.14
N LYS A 90 -17.28 -10.39 3.18
CA LYS A 90 -16.59 -10.08 4.43
C LYS A 90 -17.07 -8.72 4.97
N PRO A 91 -17.28 -8.57 6.30
CA PRO A 91 -17.62 -7.28 6.89
C PRO A 91 -16.50 -6.26 6.66
N ALA A 92 -16.87 -5.02 6.38
CA ALA A 92 -15.90 -3.94 6.14
C ALA A 92 -15.07 -3.59 7.38
N GLN A 93 -15.60 -3.84 8.58
CA GLN A 93 -14.90 -3.64 9.85
C GLN A 93 -14.43 -4.98 10.41
N GLN A 94 -13.21 -5.39 10.07
CA GLN A 94 -12.51 -6.43 10.85
C GLN A 94 -11.94 -5.81 12.12
N GLN A 95 -11.98 -6.56 13.23
CA GLN A 95 -11.01 -6.34 14.31
C GLN A 95 -9.65 -6.70 13.73
N TRP A 96 -8.74 -5.74 13.69
CA TRP A 96 -7.44 -5.95 13.08
C TRP A 96 -6.66 -6.91 13.94
N SER A 97 -5.98 -7.88 13.30
CA SER A 97 -5.00 -8.70 13.99
C SER A 97 -4.04 -7.76 14.72
N LEU A 98 -3.83 -8.00 16.02
CA LEU A 98 -3.01 -7.13 16.89
C LEU A 98 -1.56 -6.97 16.38
N PHE A 99 -1.15 -7.82 15.43
CA PHE A 99 0.21 -7.92 14.92
C PHE A 99 0.32 -7.78 13.39
N GLU A 100 -0.79 -7.58 12.67
CA GLU A 100 -0.74 -7.36 11.22
C GLU A 100 -1.00 -5.90 10.89
N THR A 101 -0.21 -5.37 9.97
CA THR A 101 -0.52 -4.08 9.35
C THR A 101 -1.58 -4.36 8.29
N ALA A 102 -2.86 -4.36 8.68
CA ALA A 102 -3.95 -4.45 7.73
C ALA A 102 -4.20 -3.07 7.11
N LEU A 103 -4.41 -3.01 5.79
CA LEU A 103 -4.84 -1.78 5.13
C LEU A 103 -6.25 -1.39 5.60
N ARG A 104 -6.41 -0.15 6.10
CA ARG A 104 -7.72 0.42 6.46
C ARG A 104 -8.72 0.37 5.31
N ASP A 105 -8.28 0.79 4.13
CA ASP A 105 -9.09 0.94 2.94
C ASP A 105 -8.23 0.66 1.68
N PRO A 106 -8.27 -0.58 1.15
CA PRO A 106 -7.52 -0.93 -0.06
C PRO A 106 -7.97 -0.13 -1.29
N THR A 107 -9.26 0.19 -1.38
CA THR A 107 -9.85 0.96 -2.48
C THR A 107 -9.30 2.38 -2.51
N GLN A 108 -9.32 3.07 -1.38
CA GLN A 108 -8.77 4.43 -1.27
C GLN A 108 -7.27 4.47 -1.55
N LEU A 109 -6.50 3.48 -1.09
CA LEU A 109 -5.08 3.36 -1.43
C LEU A 109 -4.89 3.25 -2.96
N SER A 110 -5.63 2.36 -3.61
CA SER A 110 -5.52 2.16 -5.07
C SER A 110 -5.85 3.43 -5.85
N GLU A 111 -6.89 4.16 -5.43
CA GLU A 111 -7.25 5.44 -6.04
C GLU A 111 -6.15 6.49 -5.84
N THR A 112 -5.57 6.55 -4.65
CA THR A 112 -4.49 7.49 -4.33
C THR A 112 -3.25 7.20 -5.15
N LEU A 113 -2.85 5.93 -5.27
CA LEU A 113 -1.72 5.50 -6.09
C LEU A 113 -1.95 5.81 -7.57
N ALA A 114 -3.16 5.59 -8.08
CA ALA A 114 -3.50 5.94 -9.46
C ALA A 114 -3.41 7.45 -9.71
N ARG A 115 -3.90 8.28 -8.79
CA ARG A 115 -3.79 9.74 -8.86
C ARG A 115 -2.33 10.20 -8.81
N LEU A 116 -1.53 9.67 -7.88
CA LEU A 116 -0.11 9.99 -7.77
C LEU A 116 0.65 9.59 -9.04
N THR A 117 0.37 8.39 -9.57
CA THR A 117 0.98 7.91 -10.81
C THR A 117 0.60 8.79 -12.00
N GLY A 118 -0.65 9.24 -12.09
CA GLY A 118 -1.09 10.17 -13.13
C GLY A 118 -0.45 11.56 -13.04
N LEU A 119 -0.09 12.01 -11.83
CA LEU A 119 0.54 13.32 -11.61
C LEU A 119 2.06 13.31 -11.76
N LEU A 120 2.72 12.28 -11.21
CA LEU A 120 4.19 12.21 -11.08
C LEU A 120 4.83 11.25 -12.09
N GLY A 121 4.04 10.39 -12.74
CA GLY A 121 4.53 9.30 -13.59
C GLY A 121 4.83 8.02 -12.82
N ALA A 122 4.80 6.89 -13.54
CA ALA A 122 5.05 5.56 -12.97
C ALA A 122 6.46 5.38 -12.40
N GLU A 123 7.44 6.12 -12.94
CA GLU A 123 8.84 6.09 -12.49
C GLU A 123 9.07 6.82 -11.15
N CYS A 124 8.06 7.51 -10.61
CA CYS A 124 8.19 8.33 -9.40
C CYS A 124 7.37 7.77 -8.22
N VAL A 125 6.52 6.77 -8.45
CA VAL A 125 5.56 6.25 -7.46
C VAL A 125 5.69 4.75 -7.38
N GLY A 126 6.07 4.23 -6.21
CA GLY A 126 6.32 2.81 -6.06
C GLY A 126 7.22 2.45 -4.88
N THR A 127 7.79 1.25 -4.97
CA THR A 127 8.83 0.74 -4.08
C THR A 127 10.19 0.83 -4.79
N PRO A 128 11.20 1.51 -4.20
CA PRO A 128 12.53 1.55 -4.77
C PRO A 128 13.21 0.19 -4.62
N VAL A 129 13.71 -0.36 -5.72
CA VAL A 129 14.47 -1.60 -5.74
C VAL A 129 15.88 -1.32 -6.22
N LEU A 130 16.85 -1.69 -5.39
CA LEU A 130 18.27 -1.56 -5.71
C LEU A 130 18.60 -2.38 -6.95
N GLU A 131 19.34 -1.77 -7.87
CA GLU A 131 19.87 -2.49 -9.01
C GLU A 131 21.16 -3.21 -8.63
N GLU A 132 21.39 -4.40 -9.19
CA GLU A 132 22.61 -5.19 -9.02
C GLU A 132 23.79 -4.63 -9.82
N THR A 133 23.88 -3.30 -9.93
CA THR A 133 24.98 -2.61 -10.62
C THR A 133 26.05 -2.14 -9.64
N HIS A 134 25.75 -2.20 -8.33
CA HIS A 134 26.53 -1.61 -7.23
C HIS A 134 26.83 -0.11 -7.41
N ARG A 135 26.19 0.54 -8.38
CA ARG A 135 26.36 1.96 -8.64
C ARG A 135 25.65 2.74 -7.53
N PRO A 136 26.31 3.72 -6.89
CA PRO A 136 25.64 4.63 -5.96
C PRO A 136 24.39 5.22 -6.61
N ASP A 137 23.29 5.20 -5.86
CA ASP A 137 22.00 5.77 -6.25
C ASP A 137 21.32 5.11 -7.46
N ALA A 138 21.80 3.94 -7.90
CA ALA A 138 21.11 3.12 -8.89
C ALA A 138 20.00 2.31 -8.24
N PHE A 139 18.78 2.74 -8.48
CA PHE A 139 17.56 2.04 -8.13
C PHE A 139 16.55 2.22 -9.26
N ARG A 140 15.60 1.29 -9.33
CA ARG A 140 14.42 1.41 -10.18
C ARG A 140 13.18 1.44 -9.33
N MET A 141 12.16 2.17 -9.77
CA MET A 141 10.86 2.13 -9.11
C MET A 141 10.07 0.93 -9.62
N GLN A 142 9.54 0.12 -8.70
CA GLN A 142 8.56 -0.91 -9.01
C GLN A 142 7.18 -0.46 -8.54
N PRO A 143 6.09 -0.81 -9.25
CA PRO A 143 4.74 -0.50 -8.81
C PRO A 143 4.52 -0.93 -7.36
N PHE A 144 3.95 -0.04 -6.56
CA PHE A 144 3.69 -0.35 -5.16
C PHE A 144 2.65 -1.47 -5.06
N ALA A 145 3.03 -2.56 -4.41
CA ALA A 145 2.13 -3.64 -4.06
C ALA A 145 2.06 -3.74 -2.53
N TRP A 146 0.84 -3.72 -1.98
CA TRP A 146 0.64 -4.06 -0.58
C TRP A 146 0.57 -5.58 -0.46
N GLU A 147 1.72 -6.21 -0.25
CA GLU A 147 1.77 -7.62 0.12
C GLU A 147 1.98 -7.72 1.63
N LEU A 148 0.98 -8.28 2.32
CA LEU A 148 1.27 -8.95 3.58
C LEU A 148 2.14 -10.17 3.22
N PRO A 149 3.24 -10.44 3.92
CA PRO A 149 3.97 -11.68 3.69
C PRO A 149 3.00 -12.85 3.99
N ASP A 150 2.53 -13.54 2.96
CA ASP A 150 1.70 -14.75 3.09
C ASP A 150 2.50 -15.92 3.74
N ASP A 151 3.82 -15.78 3.86
CA ASP A 151 4.75 -16.81 4.34
C ASP A 151 5.00 -16.80 5.86
N ALA A 152 3.95 -16.68 6.66
CA ALA A 152 4.04 -17.00 8.09
C ALA A 152 3.62 -18.44 8.43
N VAL A 153 3.15 -19.23 7.45
CA VAL A 153 2.52 -20.55 7.73
C VAL A 153 3.28 -21.75 7.18
N SER A 154 4.43 -21.59 6.51
CA SER A 154 5.21 -22.74 6.00
C SER A 154 6.72 -22.48 5.90
N ALA A 155 7.28 -21.69 6.83
CA ALA A 155 8.72 -21.66 7.04
C ALA A 155 9.08 -22.64 8.17
N ASP A 156 10.00 -23.53 7.82
CA ASP A 156 10.64 -24.59 8.60
C ASP A 156 10.89 -24.31 10.08
N LYS A 157 11.09 -25.39 10.84
CA LYS A 157 11.49 -25.44 12.27
C LYS A 157 12.88 -24.85 12.55
N SER A 158 13.10 -23.62 12.15
CA SER A 158 14.21 -22.75 12.55
C SER A 158 13.62 -21.38 12.77
N GLY A 159 13.42 -21.03 14.04
CA GLY A 159 12.68 -19.86 14.50
C GLY A 159 13.27 -18.52 14.04
N THR A 160 12.93 -18.13 12.83
CA THR A 160 13.12 -16.77 12.31
C THR A 160 11.76 -16.23 11.96
N SER A 161 11.01 -15.87 13.01
CA SER A 161 9.93 -14.91 12.88
C SER A 161 10.47 -13.69 12.14
N PHE A 162 9.86 -13.30 11.03
CA PHE A 162 9.96 -11.94 10.49
C PHE A 162 9.30 -11.00 11.50
N GLN A 163 9.93 -10.83 12.66
CA GLN A 163 9.83 -9.59 13.38
C GLN A 163 10.26 -8.54 12.36
N LEU A 164 9.43 -7.52 12.18
CA LEU A 164 9.93 -6.17 11.96
C LEU A 164 10.90 -5.90 13.11
N ALA A 165 12.10 -6.45 13.00
CA ALA A 165 13.21 -6.06 13.79
C ALA A 165 13.32 -4.59 13.42
N ARG A 166 12.83 -3.73 14.32
CA ARG A 166 13.66 -2.62 14.76
C ARG A 166 15.02 -3.26 15.00
N ARG A 167 15.82 -3.32 13.92
CA ARG A 167 17.25 -3.38 14.04
C ARG A 167 17.51 -2.10 14.77
N GLU A 168 17.56 -2.19 16.10
CA GLU A 168 18.32 -1.26 16.89
C GLU A 168 19.70 -1.35 16.27
N GLY A 169 19.94 -0.47 15.29
CA GLY A 169 21.27 -0.24 14.78
C GLY A 169 22.15 0.01 16.00
N PRO A 170 23.44 -0.36 15.95
CA PRO A 170 24.34 -0.17 17.08
C PRO A 170 24.11 1.23 17.64
N GLN A 171 23.75 1.33 18.92
CA GLN A 171 23.46 2.60 19.61
C GLN A 171 24.71 3.46 19.47
N VAL A 172 24.72 4.30 18.43
CA VAL A 172 25.86 5.13 18.13
C VAL A 172 25.80 6.33 19.07
N THR A 173 26.52 6.24 20.17
CA THR A 173 26.64 7.31 21.18
C THR A 173 27.54 8.47 20.74
N ASN A 174 28.08 8.43 19.52
CA ASN A 174 28.74 9.57 18.91
C ASN A 174 27.78 10.25 17.95
N LEU A 175 27.61 11.56 18.08
CA LEU A 175 27.00 12.41 17.06
C LEU A 175 27.80 12.18 15.76
N ARG A 176 27.36 11.23 14.94
CA ARG A 176 27.92 11.01 13.61
C ARG A 176 27.26 12.05 12.72
N HIS A 177 28.10 12.86 12.09
CA HIS A 177 27.64 13.73 11.03
C HIS A 177 26.83 12.90 10.02
N ALA A 178 25.58 13.30 9.79
CA ALA A 178 24.68 12.62 8.88
C ALA A 178 24.81 13.28 7.50
N LEU A 179 25.08 12.49 6.46
CA LEU A 179 25.14 13.02 5.11
C LEU A 179 23.72 13.28 4.59
N ARG A 180 23.33 14.56 4.50
CA ARG A 180 22.12 14.99 3.81
C ARG A 180 22.37 14.98 2.31
N ARG A 181 21.95 13.90 1.65
CA ARG A 181 22.19 13.69 0.22
C ARG A 181 21.22 14.47 -0.66
N PHE A 182 21.73 15.01 -1.75
CA PHE A 182 20.95 15.58 -2.84
C PHE A 182 20.54 14.47 -3.81
N ARG A 183 19.27 14.51 -4.23
CA ARG A 183 18.65 13.55 -5.16
C ARG A 183 17.83 14.33 -6.19
N PRO A 184 18.35 14.54 -7.41
CA PRO A 184 19.68 14.16 -7.91
C PRO A 184 20.82 14.97 -7.26
N ALA A 185 22.06 14.50 -7.40
CA ALA A 185 23.25 15.26 -7.00
C ALA A 185 23.34 16.58 -7.80
N SER A 186 23.78 17.67 -7.16
CA SER A 186 23.86 18.98 -7.80
C SER A 186 25.15 19.11 -8.62
N ALA A 187 25.11 19.85 -9.73
CA ALA A 187 26.31 20.07 -10.54
C ALA A 187 27.34 20.93 -9.77
N ALA A 188 28.61 20.53 -9.84
CA ALA A 188 29.69 21.24 -9.17
C ALA A 188 30.86 21.51 -10.11
N SER A 189 31.59 22.58 -9.82
CA SER A 189 32.89 22.89 -10.43
C SER A 189 33.96 22.80 -9.36
N VAL A 190 34.96 21.97 -9.57
CA VAL A 190 36.08 21.80 -8.65
C VAL A 190 37.37 22.25 -9.33
N LEU A 191 38.08 23.20 -8.70
CA LEU A 191 39.43 23.58 -9.08
C LEU A 191 40.41 22.56 -8.50
N LEU A 192 41.27 22.02 -9.36
CA LEU A 192 42.29 21.05 -8.98
C LEU A 192 43.68 21.70 -8.99
N GLU A 193 44.40 21.58 -7.87
CA GLU A 193 45.82 21.92 -7.78
C GLU A 193 46.62 20.64 -7.53
N ALA A 194 47.62 20.35 -8.37
CA ALA A 194 48.40 19.10 -8.28
C ALA A 194 47.53 17.82 -8.18
N ASN A 195 46.44 17.77 -8.97
CA ASN A 195 45.43 16.70 -8.98
C ASN A 195 44.64 16.53 -7.66
N LYS A 196 44.56 17.58 -6.84
CA LYS A 196 43.82 17.60 -5.58
C LYS A 196 42.76 18.71 -5.60
N PRO A 197 41.52 18.44 -5.13
CA PRO A 197 40.51 19.47 -4.89
C PRO A 197 41.07 20.61 -4.01
N ALA A 198 41.11 21.81 -4.59
CA ALA A 198 41.57 23.03 -3.92
C ALA A 198 40.42 24.02 -3.67
N HIS A 199 39.42 24.04 -4.55
CA HIS A 199 38.22 24.88 -4.41
C HIS A 199 37.02 24.17 -5.00
N ILE A 200 35.86 24.22 -4.34
CA ILE A 200 34.59 23.70 -4.87
C ILE A 200 33.57 24.83 -4.97
N ARG A 201 32.77 24.78 -6.04
CA ARG A 201 31.62 25.65 -6.24
C ARG A 201 30.44 24.83 -6.75
N SER A 202 29.34 24.87 -6.03
CA SER A 202 28.02 24.32 -6.40
C SER A 202 26.94 25.37 -6.10
N ALA A 203 25.67 24.98 -6.19
CA ALA A 203 24.57 25.85 -5.77
C ALA A 203 24.51 26.03 -4.24
N GLU A 204 24.96 25.02 -3.49
CA GLU A 204 24.85 24.98 -2.03
C GLU A 204 26.14 25.37 -1.29
N VAL A 205 27.31 25.11 -1.88
CA VAL A 205 28.61 25.38 -1.26
C VAL A 205 29.55 26.12 -2.21
N ASN A 206 30.37 27.02 -1.66
CA ASN A 206 31.41 27.72 -2.39
C ASN A 206 32.56 28.07 -1.46
N GLY A 207 33.70 27.40 -1.62
CA GLY A 207 34.82 27.63 -0.71
C GLY A 207 36.09 26.88 -1.09
N ALA A 208 37.19 27.38 -0.53
CA ALA A 208 38.48 26.72 -0.59
C ALA A 208 38.44 25.45 0.28
N VAL A 209 39.06 24.39 -0.21
CA VAL A 209 39.19 23.10 0.49
C VAL A 209 40.36 23.18 1.46
N LEU A 210 40.09 23.02 2.75
CA LEU A 210 41.12 22.98 3.81
C LEU A 210 41.63 21.57 4.06
N GLN A 211 40.72 20.59 4.09
CA GLN A 211 41.03 19.18 4.25
C GLN A 211 40.21 18.35 3.27
N GLN A 212 40.74 17.20 2.90
CA GLN A 212 40.08 16.25 2.04
C GLN A 212 40.42 14.82 2.44
N ASP A 213 39.45 13.93 2.29
CA ASP A 213 39.64 12.49 2.35
C ASP A 213 39.19 11.85 1.04
N GLY A 214 39.94 10.86 0.56
CA GLY A 214 39.75 10.23 -0.75
C GLY A 214 40.98 10.36 -1.67
N PRO A 215 40.86 10.05 -2.97
CA PRO A 215 39.66 9.57 -3.65
C PRO A 215 39.25 8.15 -3.23
N TYR A 216 37.99 7.98 -2.85
CA TYR A 216 37.37 6.66 -2.71
C TYR A 216 36.89 6.21 -4.08
N ARG A 217 37.60 5.25 -4.68
CA ARG A 217 37.30 4.76 -6.02
C ARG A 217 36.24 3.67 -5.97
N LEU A 218 35.18 3.86 -6.75
CA LEU A 218 34.08 2.93 -6.92
C LEU A 218 33.97 2.59 -8.41
N SER A 219 33.71 1.33 -8.72
CA SER A 219 33.50 0.89 -10.09
C SER A 219 32.65 -0.37 -10.12
N GLY A 220 31.91 -0.57 -11.20
CA GLY A 220 31.07 -1.74 -11.39
C GLY A 220 30.77 -1.98 -12.87
N ASN A 221 30.20 -3.13 -13.18
CA ASN A 221 29.86 -3.56 -14.53
C ASN A 221 31.04 -3.51 -15.53
N TRP A 222 32.28 -3.66 -15.04
CA TRP A 222 33.50 -3.50 -15.86
C TRP A 222 33.63 -4.52 -17.01
N TRP A 223 32.85 -5.60 -16.96
CA TRP A 223 32.81 -6.67 -17.97
C TRP A 223 31.84 -6.41 -19.12
N ASP A 224 31.01 -5.36 -19.06
CA ASP A 224 30.03 -5.03 -20.11
C ASP A 224 30.05 -3.56 -20.53
N ARG A 225 29.10 -3.17 -21.39
CA ARG A 225 29.01 -1.80 -21.95
C ARG A 225 28.49 -0.77 -20.94
N ASN A 226 27.96 -1.21 -19.80
CA ASN A 226 27.44 -0.38 -18.71
C ASN A 226 28.49 -0.16 -17.61
N ALA A 227 29.77 -0.42 -17.91
CA ALA A 227 30.89 -0.14 -17.03
C ALA A 227 30.84 1.31 -16.52
N TRP A 228 31.00 1.47 -15.22
CA TRP A 228 31.04 2.77 -14.58
C TRP A 228 32.21 2.82 -13.59
N ALA A 229 32.78 4.01 -13.44
CA ALA A 229 33.81 4.30 -12.47
C ALA A 229 33.62 5.73 -11.96
N LEU A 230 33.76 5.91 -10.66
CA LEU A 230 33.68 7.21 -10.00
C LEU A 230 34.65 7.28 -8.83
N ALA A 231 35.07 8.49 -8.52
CA ALA A 231 35.87 8.78 -7.35
C ALA A 231 35.07 9.74 -6.46
N GLU A 232 34.94 9.42 -5.18
CA GLU A 232 34.31 10.28 -4.18
C GLU A 232 35.36 10.94 -3.28
N TRP A 233 35.09 12.17 -2.85
CA TRP A 233 35.87 12.91 -1.88
C TRP A 233 34.97 13.47 -0.80
N ASP A 234 35.43 13.40 0.45
CA ASP A 234 34.88 14.17 1.55
C ASP A 234 35.75 15.42 1.73
N LEU A 235 35.14 16.60 1.69
CA LEU A 235 35.82 17.88 1.69
C LEU A 235 35.41 18.71 2.90
N GLN A 236 36.39 19.28 3.59
CA GLN A 236 36.18 20.34 4.57
C GLN A 236 36.51 21.68 3.94
N LEU A 237 35.54 22.60 3.96
CA LEU A 237 35.66 23.94 3.39
C LEU A 237 36.12 24.95 4.43
N ALA A 238 36.61 26.10 3.96
CA ALA A 238 37.11 27.18 4.80
C ALA A 238 36.07 27.82 5.73
N ASP A 239 34.78 27.73 5.38
CA ASP A 239 33.65 28.16 6.20
C ASP A 239 33.24 27.12 7.27
N GLY A 240 33.92 25.97 7.30
CA GLY A 240 33.65 24.86 8.20
C GLY A 240 32.66 23.83 7.65
N ALA A 241 32.09 24.03 6.46
CA ALA A 241 31.18 23.06 5.87
C ALA A 241 31.91 21.76 5.51
N LEU A 242 31.29 20.63 5.84
CA LEU A 242 31.72 19.30 5.42
C LEU A 242 30.77 18.84 4.30
N CYS A 243 31.32 18.49 3.14
CA CYS A 243 30.51 18.05 2.00
C CYS A 243 31.14 16.85 1.30
N ARG A 244 30.31 16.09 0.58
CA ARG A 244 30.76 15.01 -0.30
C ARG A 244 30.56 15.41 -1.75
N CYS A 245 31.57 15.17 -2.58
CA CYS A 245 31.47 15.31 -4.01
C CYS A 245 32.07 14.09 -4.72
N HIS A 246 31.69 13.88 -5.97
CA HIS A 246 32.26 12.83 -6.80
C HIS A 246 32.55 13.30 -8.21
N SER A 247 33.42 12.54 -8.88
CA SER A 247 33.74 12.72 -10.29
C SER A 247 33.81 11.39 -11.01
N ASP A 248 33.24 11.35 -12.22
CA ASP A 248 33.36 10.26 -13.19
C ASP A 248 34.56 10.46 -14.14
N GLY A 249 35.43 11.43 -13.85
CA GLY A 249 36.57 11.83 -14.68
C GLY A 249 36.23 12.85 -15.77
N LYS A 250 34.95 13.18 -15.97
CA LYS A 250 34.49 14.22 -16.92
C LYS A 250 33.78 15.36 -16.22
N THR A 251 32.94 15.02 -15.26
CA THR A 251 32.06 15.94 -14.54
C THR A 251 32.27 15.83 -13.05
N TRP A 252 31.92 16.89 -12.34
CA TRP A 252 31.90 16.94 -10.88
C TRP A 252 30.48 17.16 -10.39
N GLN A 253 30.10 16.41 -9.36
CA GLN A 253 28.80 16.53 -8.73
C GLN A 253 28.96 16.63 -7.22
N HIS A 254 28.08 17.40 -6.60
CA HIS A 254 27.98 17.59 -5.17
C HIS A 254 26.85 16.68 -4.64
N ASP A 255 27.23 15.69 -3.84
CA ASP A 255 26.34 14.62 -3.38
C ASP A 255 25.54 14.99 -2.15
N GLY A 256 26.07 15.86 -1.31
CA GLY A 256 25.46 16.19 -0.03
C GLY A 256 26.36 16.96 0.91
N VAL A 257 25.74 17.47 1.97
CA VAL A 257 26.41 18.16 3.07
C VAL A 257 26.23 17.31 4.33
N TYR A 258 27.27 17.26 5.15
CA TYR A 258 27.26 16.60 6.44
C TYR A 258 26.67 17.56 7.50
N ASP A 259 25.57 17.15 8.12
CA ASP A 259 24.89 17.88 9.21
C ASP A 259 25.22 17.26 10.58
#